data_AF-A0A7S4PGZ4-F1
#
_entry.id   AF-A0A7S4PGZ4-F1
#
_cell.length_a   1.000
_cell.length_b   1.000
_cell.length_c   1.000
_cell.angle_alpha   90.00
_cell.angle_beta   90.00
_cell.angle_gamma   90.00
#
_symmetry.space_group_name_H-M   'P 1'
#
loop_
_entity.id
_entity.type
_entity.pdbx_description
1 polymer ?
#
loop_
_entity_poly.entity_id
_entity_poly.type
_entity_poly.pdbx_seq_one_letter_code
_entity_poly.pdbx_strand_id
1 'polypeptide(L)'
;GVLTYKCRDRMCQRSLTFTLAVLLLNALGKIEAFVPLQASSHPRVSRLAMSADPQGKHKILFLHGKGENAKTFRARLRRLEDALVEKKGDAVSLEFVTAPHLIGSDDKYAWWNLPPNQRSFTASEYIGMDETFKMIEKTWMEKGPFDAVVGHSQGAILITVLLSRALLRDFSFKPAKAILFGAAWPNPFDGELNQLAAMDLATSSYSPQTLHVYAMNDNINPPEMAKRIEKLLGPKASPGSTSRVTISPWTTSPSPSSARSSSTDMDRFQLPSRVL
;
A
#
# COMPACT_ATOMS: atom_id res chain seq x y z
N GLY A 1 8.59 4.10 -12.21
CA GLY A 1 8.25 5.44 -11.69
C GLY A 1 7.83 5.29 -10.24
N VAL A 2 8.24 6.22 -9.37
CA VAL A 2 7.91 6.19 -7.95
C VAL A 2 6.99 7.34 -7.60
N LEU A 3 5.94 7.02 -6.84
CA LEU A 3 5.00 7.96 -6.26
C LEU A 3 5.13 7.87 -4.73
N THR A 4 5.08 9.02 -4.06
CA THR A 4 5.20 9.10 -2.60
C THR A 4 4.06 9.93 -2.02
N TYR A 5 3.35 9.39 -1.03
CA TYR A 5 2.28 10.07 -0.30
C TYR A 5 2.65 10.29 1.18
N LYS A 6 2.41 11.52 1.67
CA LYS A 6 2.69 11.94 3.06
C LYS A 6 1.38 12.26 3.78
N CYS A 7 1.07 11.57 4.89
CA CYS A 7 -0.03 11.96 5.80
C CYS A 7 0.51 12.63 7.08
N ARG A 8 -0.10 13.73 7.51
CA ARG A 8 0.32 14.53 8.69
C ARG A 8 -0.38 14.15 10.01
N ASP A 9 -1.41 13.31 10.02
CA ASP A 9 -2.27 13.14 11.21
C ASP A 9 -2.49 11.69 11.69
N ARG A 10 -2.68 11.49 13.01
CA ARG A 10 -2.92 10.16 13.62
C ARG A 10 -4.32 9.59 13.30
N MET A 11 -5.31 10.44 13.05
CA MET A 11 -6.66 10.03 12.61
C MET A 11 -6.69 9.43 11.18
N CYS A 12 -5.56 9.44 10.48
CA CYS A 12 -5.43 9.02 9.09
C CYS A 12 -5.59 7.50 8.89
N GLN A 13 -5.60 6.65 9.93
CA GLN A 13 -5.92 5.23 9.75
C GLN A 13 -7.37 4.97 9.31
N ARG A 14 -8.33 5.85 9.65
CA ARG A 14 -9.72 5.79 9.16
C ARG A 14 -9.94 6.59 7.86
N SER A 15 -9.12 7.62 7.61
CA SER A 15 -9.10 8.39 6.35
C SER A 15 -8.32 7.68 5.22
N LEU A 16 -7.47 6.71 5.58
CA LEU A 16 -6.63 5.93 4.67
C LEU A 16 -7.47 5.34 3.54
N THR A 17 -8.65 4.78 3.81
CA THR A 17 -9.47 4.06 2.82
C THR A 17 -9.92 4.94 1.64
N PHE A 18 -10.22 6.22 1.88
CA PHE A 18 -10.64 7.14 0.81
C PHE A 18 -9.44 7.64 0.00
N THR A 19 -8.33 7.98 0.68
CA THR A 19 -7.07 8.33 0.00
C THR A 19 -6.48 7.14 -0.76
N LEU A 20 -6.60 5.92 -0.22
CA LEU A 20 -6.24 4.65 -0.86
C LEU A 20 -7.04 4.47 -2.15
N ALA A 21 -8.37 4.66 -2.11
CA ALA A 21 -9.22 4.60 -3.30
C ALA A 21 -8.77 5.61 -4.36
N VAL A 22 -8.55 6.87 -4.00
CA VAL A 22 -8.09 7.90 -4.95
C VAL A 22 -6.69 7.59 -5.50
N LEU A 23 -5.76 7.09 -4.69
CA LEU A 23 -4.40 6.75 -5.13
C LEU A 23 -4.37 5.49 -6.00
N LEU A 24 -5.14 4.46 -5.67
CA LEU A 24 -5.29 3.25 -6.49
C LEU A 24 -6.04 3.57 -7.79
N LEU A 25 -7.13 4.32 -7.76
CA LEU A 25 -7.85 4.73 -8.97
C LEU A 25 -7.03 5.66 -9.87
N ASN A 26 -6.09 6.44 -9.33
CA ASN A 26 -5.13 7.23 -10.12
C ASN A 26 -3.97 6.38 -10.64
N ALA A 27 -3.43 5.45 -9.84
CA ALA A 27 -2.40 4.50 -10.29
C ALA A 27 -2.94 3.52 -11.34
N LEU A 28 -4.22 3.17 -11.25
CA LEU A 28 -4.96 2.37 -12.22
C LEU A 28 -5.56 3.22 -13.36
N GLY A 29 -5.77 4.51 -13.16
CA GLY A 29 -6.32 5.45 -14.16
C GLY A 29 -5.27 6.06 -15.09
N LYS A 30 -4.02 6.22 -14.64
CA LYS A 30 -2.87 6.50 -15.52
C LYS A 30 -2.51 5.34 -16.47
N ILE A 31 -3.31 4.27 -16.47
CA ILE A 31 -3.19 3.14 -17.41
C ILE A 31 -3.85 3.47 -18.77
N GLU A 32 -4.72 4.48 -18.89
CA GLU A 32 -5.42 4.78 -20.16
C GLU A 32 -4.81 5.91 -21.02
N ALA A 33 -3.60 6.39 -20.71
CA ALA A 33 -2.87 7.32 -21.58
C ALA A 33 -1.59 6.69 -22.15
N PHE A 34 -1.75 5.64 -22.93
CA PHE A 34 -0.86 5.35 -24.04
C PHE A 34 -1.73 5.26 -25.30
N VAL A 35 -2.03 6.43 -25.87
CA VAL A 35 -2.47 6.51 -27.26
C VAL A 35 -1.40 5.80 -28.10
N PRO A 36 -1.75 4.85 -28.97
CA PRO A 36 -0.76 4.26 -29.84
C PRO A 36 -0.23 5.36 -30.76
N LEU A 37 1.03 5.76 -30.54
CA LEU A 37 1.80 6.44 -31.57
C LEU A 37 1.74 5.55 -32.81
N GLN A 38 1.20 6.12 -33.89
CA GLN A 38 1.00 5.47 -35.17
C GLN A 38 2.27 4.72 -35.60
N ALA A 39 2.03 3.57 -36.22
CA ALA A 39 3.05 2.71 -36.79
C ALA A 39 4.04 3.51 -37.65
N SER A 40 5.29 3.56 -37.21
CA SER A 40 6.42 3.71 -38.11
C SER A 40 7.28 2.45 -37.98
N SER A 41 7.55 1.89 -39.15
CA SER A 41 8.18 0.61 -39.40
C SER A 41 9.65 0.60 -38.95
N HIS A 42 9.98 -0.16 -37.90
CA HIS A 42 11.29 -0.85 -37.75
C HIS A 42 11.19 -2.01 -36.74
N PRO A 43 12.00 -3.08 -36.89
CA PRO A 43 11.67 -4.37 -36.30
C PRO A 43 12.33 -4.58 -34.92
N ARG A 44 11.52 -5.21 -34.05
CA ARG A 44 11.91 -6.14 -32.98
C ARG A 44 12.53 -5.54 -31.70
N VAL A 45 11.65 -5.01 -30.85
CA VAL A 45 11.75 -5.21 -29.39
C VAL A 45 10.47 -5.92 -28.97
N SER A 46 10.61 -7.17 -28.54
CA SER A 46 9.53 -8.00 -28.01
C SER A 46 8.89 -7.29 -26.81
N ARG A 47 7.71 -6.69 -27.02
CA ARG A 47 6.77 -6.36 -25.95
C ARG A 47 6.51 -7.67 -25.20
N LEU A 48 7.02 -7.78 -23.97
CA LEU A 48 6.40 -8.66 -22.99
C LEU A 48 4.95 -8.18 -22.87
N ALA A 49 4.06 -8.87 -23.59
CA ALA A 49 2.64 -8.73 -23.41
C ALA A 49 2.40 -8.92 -21.92
N MET A 50 1.78 -7.92 -21.29
CA MET A 50 1.18 -8.12 -19.98
C MET A 50 0.32 -9.37 -20.13
N SER A 51 0.69 -10.44 -19.44
CA SER A 51 -0.09 -11.66 -19.37
C SER A 51 -1.34 -11.31 -18.58
N ALA A 52 -2.28 -10.63 -19.23
CA ALA A 52 -3.65 -10.63 -18.79
C ALA A 52 -4.03 -12.10 -18.57
N ASP A 53 -4.75 -12.37 -17.48
CA ASP A 53 -5.52 -13.60 -17.35
C ASP A 53 -6.15 -13.91 -18.73
N PRO A 54 -6.25 -15.17 -19.20
CA PRO A 54 -7.02 -15.51 -20.39
C PRO A 54 -8.40 -14.82 -20.48
N GLN A 55 -8.94 -14.35 -19.35
CA GLN A 55 -10.19 -13.56 -19.24
C GLN A 55 -10.02 -12.02 -19.33
N GLY A 56 -8.82 -11.48 -19.46
CA GLY A 56 -8.55 -10.03 -19.55
C GLY A 56 -8.54 -9.28 -18.21
N LYS A 57 -8.61 -9.98 -17.07
CA LYS A 57 -8.78 -9.35 -15.74
C LYS A 57 -7.46 -8.91 -15.13
N HIS A 58 -7.45 -7.73 -14.51
CA HIS A 58 -6.36 -7.26 -13.66
C HIS A 58 -6.44 -7.90 -12.27
N LYS A 59 -5.48 -8.77 -11.93
CA LYS A 59 -5.43 -9.45 -10.64
C LYS A 59 -4.57 -8.70 -9.64
N ILE A 60 -5.13 -8.43 -8.45
CA ILE A 60 -4.45 -7.68 -7.39
C ILE A 60 -4.39 -8.53 -6.13
N LEU A 61 -3.18 -8.79 -5.64
CA LEU A 61 -2.92 -9.51 -4.39
C LEU A 61 -2.82 -8.53 -3.21
N PHE A 62 -3.52 -8.80 -2.10
CA PHE A 62 -3.54 -7.98 -0.90
C PHE A 62 -2.92 -8.72 0.30
N LEU A 63 -1.88 -8.12 0.89
CA LEU A 63 -1.13 -8.65 2.04
C LEU A 63 -1.36 -7.77 3.28
N HIS A 64 -2.00 -8.31 4.30
CA HIS A 64 -2.38 -7.56 5.52
C HIS A 64 -1.19 -7.28 6.46
N GLY A 65 -1.41 -6.45 7.49
CA GLY A 65 -0.44 -6.19 8.56
C GLY A 65 -0.53 -7.19 9.71
N LYS A 66 0.45 -7.16 10.64
CA LYS A 66 0.44 -8.03 11.82
C LYS A 66 -0.85 -7.87 12.62
N GLY A 67 -1.46 -8.99 13.03
CA GLY A 67 -2.67 -8.97 13.87
C GLY A 67 -3.97 -8.80 13.08
N GLU A 68 -3.91 -8.92 11.76
CA GLU A 68 -5.06 -8.95 10.86
C GLU A 68 -5.17 -10.34 10.21
N ASN A 69 -6.14 -10.50 9.32
CA ASN A 69 -6.32 -11.64 8.42
C ASN A 69 -6.99 -11.15 7.11
N ALA A 70 -7.18 -12.03 6.12
CA ALA A 70 -7.80 -11.68 4.85
C ALA A 70 -9.17 -10.98 5.02
N LYS A 71 -10.02 -11.53 5.89
CA LYS A 71 -11.40 -11.03 6.12
C LYS A 71 -11.40 -9.64 6.74
N THR A 72 -10.64 -9.43 7.81
CA THR A 72 -10.55 -8.14 8.51
C THR A 72 -9.86 -7.09 7.65
N PHE A 73 -8.84 -7.46 6.88
CA PHE A 73 -8.18 -6.54 5.97
C PHE A 73 -9.06 -6.12 4.79
N ARG A 74 -9.81 -7.06 4.19
CA ARG A 74 -10.81 -6.76 3.15
C ARG A 74 -11.90 -5.84 3.67
N ALA A 75 -12.44 -6.12 4.86
CA ALA A 75 -13.43 -5.24 5.49
C ALA A 75 -12.89 -3.82 5.72
N ARG A 76 -11.63 -3.67 6.13
CA ARG A 76 -10.97 -2.37 6.29
C ARG A 76 -10.78 -1.62 4.96
N LEU A 77 -10.59 -2.35 3.87
CA LEU A 77 -10.45 -1.84 2.51
C LEU A 77 -11.76 -1.79 1.71
N ARG A 78 -12.92 -2.01 2.36
CA ARG A 78 -14.21 -2.14 1.66
C ARG A 78 -14.53 -1.01 0.70
N ARG A 79 -14.33 0.26 1.11
CA ARG A 79 -14.60 1.42 0.23
C ARG A 79 -13.68 1.47 -1.00
N LEU A 80 -12.44 1.00 -0.86
CA LEU A 80 -11.52 0.89 -1.98
C LEU A 80 -12.01 -0.21 -2.93
N GLU A 81 -12.37 -1.37 -2.39
CA GLU A 81 -12.94 -2.47 -3.16
C GLU A 81 -14.18 -2.03 -3.93
N ASP A 82 -15.15 -1.40 -3.25
CA ASP A 82 -16.39 -0.90 -3.88
C ASP A 82 -16.06 0.06 -5.04
N ALA A 83 -15.13 1.00 -4.85
CA ALA A 83 -14.76 1.95 -5.89
C ALA A 83 -13.99 1.32 -7.08
N LEU A 84 -13.19 0.28 -6.82
CA LEU A 84 -12.51 -0.48 -7.88
C LEU A 84 -13.52 -1.28 -8.71
N VAL A 85 -14.44 -1.96 -8.05
CA VAL A 85 -15.50 -2.74 -8.70
C VAL A 85 -16.47 -1.83 -9.44
N GLU A 86 -16.85 -0.69 -8.88
CA GLU A 86 -17.70 0.30 -9.57
C GLU A 86 -17.04 0.80 -10.86
N LYS A 87 -15.72 1.10 -10.83
CA LYS A 87 -15.02 1.66 -11.98
C LYS A 87 -14.60 0.62 -13.03
N LYS A 88 -14.23 -0.59 -12.61
CA LYS A 88 -13.62 -1.60 -13.48
C LYS A 88 -14.46 -2.87 -13.63
N GLY A 89 -15.54 -3.03 -12.85
CA GLY A 89 -16.43 -4.19 -12.92
C GLY A 89 -15.64 -5.50 -12.83
N ASP A 90 -16.00 -6.44 -13.70
CA ASP A 90 -15.36 -7.75 -13.78
C ASP A 90 -13.92 -7.71 -14.33
N ALA A 91 -13.43 -6.56 -14.80
CA ALA A 91 -12.06 -6.41 -15.29
C ALA A 91 -11.02 -6.33 -14.15
N VAL A 92 -11.43 -6.37 -12.88
CA VAL A 92 -10.53 -6.44 -11.74
C VAL A 92 -10.89 -7.62 -10.83
N SER A 93 -9.88 -8.31 -10.34
CA SER A 93 -10.02 -9.38 -9.34
C SER A 93 -9.13 -9.08 -8.14
N LEU A 94 -9.70 -9.14 -6.94
CA LEU A 94 -9.01 -8.82 -5.69
C LEU A 94 -8.84 -10.09 -4.85
N GLU A 95 -7.60 -10.48 -4.61
CA GLU A 95 -7.25 -11.64 -3.80
C GLU A 95 -6.67 -11.19 -2.45
N PHE A 96 -7.38 -11.51 -1.37
CA PHE A 96 -6.93 -11.24 -0.01
C PHE A 96 -6.49 -12.56 0.64
N VAL A 97 -5.26 -12.60 1.14
CA VAL A 97 -4.69 -13.81 1.76
C VAL A 97 -4.40 -13.58 3.23
N THR A 98 -4.61 -14.62 4.04
CA THR A 98 -4.27 -14.64 5.47
C THR A 98 -2.87 -15.19 5.64
N ALA A 99 -2.03 -14.51 6.41
CA ALA A 99 -0.67 -14.93 6.72
C ALA A 99 -0.64 -16.26 7.49
N PRO A 100 0.46 -17.04 7.47
CA PRO A 100 0.44 -18.43 7.93
C PRO A 100 0.52 -18.59 9.46
N HIS A 101 0.99 -17.57 10.19
CA HIS A 101 1.25 -17.71 11.63
C HIS A 101 0.12 -17.13 12.45
N LEU A 102 -0.67 -17.98 13.10
CA LEU A 102 -1.62 -17.55 14.12
C LEU A 102 -0.87 -16.94 15.31
N ILE A 103 -1.31 -15.77 15.78
CA ILE A 103 -0.75 -15.07 16.94
C ILE A 103 -1.82 -14.89 18.02
N GLY A 104 -1.58 -15.48 19.19
CA GLY A 104 -2.55 -15.49 20.28
C GLY A 104 -3.78 -16.34 19.95
N SER A 105 -4.94 -16.00 20.55
CA SER A 105 -6.18 -16.78 20.48
C SER A 105 -7.24 -16.24 19.52
N ASP A 106 -7.05 -15.04 18.93
CA ASP A 106 -8.16 -14.24 18.40
C ASP A 106 -8.21 -14.15 16.86
N ASP A 107 -7.92 -15.23 16.13
CA ASP A 107 -7.93 -15.22 14.64
C ASP A 107 -7.04 -14.11 14.03
N LYS A 108 -5.94 -13.80 14.72
CA LYS A 108 -4.95 -12.78 14.35
C LYS A 108 -3.74 -13.47 13.74
N TYR A 109 -3.23 -12.97 12.62
CA TYR A 109 -2.10 -13.63 11.94
C TYR A 109 -0.94 -12.68 11.68
N ALA A 110 0.23 -13.27 11.45
CA ALA A 110 1.46 -12.58 11.12
C ALA A 110 2.19 -13.30 9.98
N TRP A 111 2.90 -12.52 9.15
CA TRP A 111 3.79 -13.06 8.12
C TRP A 111 5.07 -13.62 8.71
N TRP A 112 5.48 -13.11 9.86
CA TRP A 112 6.55 -13.65 10.68
C TRP A 112 6.34 -13.17 12.11
N ASN A 113 6.95 -13.88 13.04
CA ASN A 113 7.09 -13.43 14.41
C ASN A 113 8.41 -12.66 14.58
N LEU A 114 8.42 -11.74 15.54
CA LEU A 114 9.59 -10.96 15.90
C LEU A 114 10.13 -11.49 17.23
N PRO A 115 11.45 -11.47 17.46
CA PRO A 115 12.00 -11.68 18.78
C PRO A 115 11.41 -10.67 19.80
N PRO A 116 11.37 -11.01 21.10
CA PRO A 116 10.84 -10.13 22.12
C PRO A 116 11.48 -8.73 22.08
N ASN A 117 10.66 -7.69 22.26
CA ASN A 117 11.08 -6.28 22.31
C ASN A 117 11.77 -5.74 21.04
N GLN A 118 11.67 -6.44 19.90
CA GLN A 118 12.21 -5.97 18.63
C GLN A 118 11.12 -5.42 17.69
N ARG A 119 11.54 -4.55 16.77
CA ARG A 119 10.73 -4.02 15.66
C ARG A 119 11.27 -4.58 14.36
N SER A 120 10.47 -4.56 13.30
CA SER A 120 10.87 -5.07 11.98
C SER A 120 12.22 -4.50 11.48
N PHE A 121 12.46 -3.21 11.71
CA PHE A 121 13.69 -2.53 11.29
C PHE A 121 14.87 -2.66 12.25
N THR A 122 14.69 -3.29 13.40
CA THR A 122 15.78 -3.63 14.35
C THR A 122 15.91 -5.12 14.59
N ALA A 123 15.08 -5.93 13.92
CA ALA A 123 15.00 -7.35 14.22
C ALA A 123 16.25 -8.08 13.74
N SER A 124 16.78 -8.99 14.56
CA SER A 124 17.87 -9.89 14.14
C SER A 124 17.38 -10.94 13.14
N GLU A 125 16.11 -11.36 13.25
CA GLU A 125 15.50 -12.37 12.41
C GLU A 125 14.00 -12.16 12.26
N TYR A 126 13.42 -12.75 11.22
CA TYR A 126 11.98 -12.90 11.01
C TYR A 126 11.62 -14.38 11.21
N ILE A 127 11.08 -14.72 12.37
CA ILE A 127 10.80 -16.10 12.77
C ILE A 127 9.60 -16.62 11.95
N GLY A 128 9.79 -17.74 11.27
CA GLY A 128 8.76 -18.36 10.42
C GLY A 128 8.66 -17.77 9.00
N MET A 129 9.70 -17.07 8.53
CA MET A 129 9.66 -16.44 7.21
C MET A 129 9.61 -17.47 6.06
N ASP A 130 10.17 -18.66 6.25
CA ASP A 130 10.18 -19.72 5.24
C ASP A 130 8.78 -20.25 4.93
N GLU A 131 7.92 -20.41 5.94
CA GLU A 131 6.50 -20.76 5.77
C GLU A 131 5.76 -19.69 4.97
N THR A 132 6.09 -18.41 5.22
CA THR A 132 5.53 -17.29 4.46
C THR A 132 5.96 -17.31 3.00
N PHE A 133 7.24 -17.57 2.71
CA PHE A 133 7.69 -17.69 1.32
C PHE A 133 6.99 -18.84 0.60
N LYS A 134 6.89 -20.02 1.23
CA LYS A 134 6.17 -21.18 0.67
C LYS A 134 4.69 -20.85 0.40
N MET A 135 4.02 -20.16 1.33
CA MET A 135 2.62 -19.75 1.16
C MET A 135 2.45 -18.77 -0.01
N ILE A 136 3.31 -17.75 -0.12
CA ILE A 136 3.22 -16.76 -1.20
C ILE A 136 3.52 -17.38 -2.56
N GLU A 137 4.53 -18.25 -2.63
CA GLU A 137 4.86 -18.97 -3.86
C GLU A 137 3.69 -19.86 -4.30
N LYS A 138 3.13 -20.64 -3.38
CA LYS A 138 1.92 -21.43 -3.64
C LYS A 138 0.76 -20.56 -4.14
N THR A 139 0.51 -19.43 -3.47
CA THR A 139 -0.55 -18.48 -3.88
C THR A 139 -0.29 -17.92 -5.28
N TRP A 140 0.96 -17.57 -5.59
CA TRP A 140 1.36 -17.06 -6.90
C TRP A 140 1.13 -18.09 -8.01
N MET A 141 1.47 -19.36 -7.74
CA MET A 141 1.30 -20.44 -8.71
C MET A 141 -0.16 -20.84 -8.91
N GLU A 142 -0.96 -20.87 -7.84
CA GLU A 142 -2.36 -21.34 -7.91
C GLU A 142 -3.35 -20.26 -8.37
N LYS A 143 -3.09 -19.00 -8.01
CA LYS A 143 -4.05 -17.90 -8.21
C LYS A 143 -3.52 -16.77 -9.08
N GLY A 144 -2.20 -16.69 -9.24
CA GLY A 144 -1.53 -15.70 -10.07
C GLY A 144 -1.50 -16.06 -11.56
N PRO A 145 -0.60 -15.44 -12.33
CA PRO A 145 0.23 -14.30 -11.93
C PRO A 145 -0.62 -13.08 -11.55
N PHE A 146 -0.15 -12.26 -10.62
CA PHE A 146 -0.83 -11.02 -10.23
C PHE A 146 -0.21 -9.82 -10.92
N ASP A 147 -1.04 -8.92 -11.47
CA ASP A 147 -0.57 -7.66 -12.08
C ASP A 147 -0.02 -6.70 -11.03
N ALA A 148 -0.64 -6.68 -9.85
CA ALA A 148 -0.28 -5.80 -8.77
C ALA A 148 -0.31 -6.50 -7.41
N VAL A 149 0.52 -6.02 -6.50
CA VAL A 149 0.49 -6.41 -5.08
C VAL A 149 0.34 -5.17 -4.20
N VAL A 150 -0.49 -5.28 -3.16
CA VAL A 150 -0.75 -4.24 -2.18
C VAL A 150 -0.46 -4.79 -0.80
N GLY A 151 0.36 -4.09 -0.01
CA GLY A 151 0.75 -4.55 1.31
C GLY A 151 0.60 -3.48 2.37
N HIS A 152 0.23 -3.87 3.59
CA HIS A 152 0.19 -2.99 4.76
C HIS A 152 1.12 -3.49 5.87
N SER A 153 1.92 -2.59 6.47
CA SER A 153 2.84 -2.89 7.57
C SER A 153 3.71 -4.13 7.27
N GLN A 154 3.59 -5.25 8.00
CA GLN A 154 4.30 -6.50 7.65
C GLN A 154 4.07 -6.94 6.20
N GLY A 155 2.85 -6.84 5.65
CA GLY A 155 2.60 -7.16 4.24
C GLY A 155 3.37 -6.25 3.27
N ALA A 156 3.58 -4.97 3.61
CA ALA A 156 4.37 -4.06 2.79
C ALA A 156 5.87 -4.36 2.87
N ILE A 157 6.34 -4.74 4.06
CA ILE A 157 7.72 -5.18 4.29
C ILE A 157 7.98 -6.49 3.54
N LEU A 158 7.03 -7.43 3.54
CA LEU A 158 7.10 -8.67 2.77
C LEU A 158 7.25 -8.40 1.27
N ILE A 159 6.46 -7.48 0.71
CA ILE A 159 6.60 -7.07 -0.71
C ILE A 159 8.02 -6.59 -1.00
N THR A 160 8.63 -5.82 -0.10
CA THR A 160 10.01 -5.34 -0.29
C THR A 160 10.98 -6.50 -0.45
N VAL A 161 10.89 -7.52 0.40
CA VAL A 161 11.74 -8.72 0.34
C VAL A 161 11.45 -9.57 -0.90
N LEU A 162 10.18 -9.71 -1.29
CA LEU A 162 9.81 -10.48 -2.47
C LEU A 162 10.30 -9.81 -3.76
N LEU A 163 10.16 -8.49 -3.87
CA LEU A 163 10.67 -7.72 -5.00
C LEU A 163 12.20 -7.74 -5.07
N SER A 164 12.90 -7.65 -3.94
CA SER A 164 14.36 -7.73 -3.94
C SER A 164 14.84 -9.09 -4.44
N ARG A 165 14.20 -10.18 -4.02
CA ARG A 165 14.50 -11.52 -4.53
C ARG A 165 14.20 -11.66 -6.02
N ALA A 166 13.09 -11.11 -6.49
CA ALA A 166 12.72 -11.11 -7.92
C ALA A 166 13.68 -10.33 -8.82
N LEU A 167 14.37 -9.32 -8.26
CA LEU A 167 15.39 -8.54 -8.96
C LEU A 167 16.78 -9.17 -8.88
N LEU A 168 17.09 -9.88 -7.79
CA LEU A 168 18.42 -10.49 -7.56
C LEU A 168 18.55 -11.92 -8.09
N ARG A 169 17.44 -12.65 -8.20
CA ARG A 169 17.41 -14.10 -8.43
C ARG A 169 16.31 -14.44 -9.44
N ASP A 170 16.38 -15.65 -9.99
CA ASP A 170 15.24 -16.18 -10.72
C ASP A 170 14.15 -16.60 -9.72
N PHE A 171 13.14 -15.75 -9.58
CA PHE A 171 12.03 -15.93 -8.66
C PHE A 171 10.72 -15.62 -9.39
N SER A 172 9.72 -16.49 -9.23
CA SER A 172 8.47 -16.43 -10.00
C SER A 172 7.59 -15.23 -9.65
N PHE A 173 7.70 -14.71 -8.42
CA PHE A 173 6.93 -13.55 -7.95
C PHE A 173 7.39 -12.27 -8.65
N LYS A 174 6.73 -11.88 -9.74
CA LYS A 174 7.11 -10.72 -10.57
C LYS A 174 5.89 -9.83 -10.92
N PRO A 175 5.22 -9.22 -9.93
CA PRO A 175 4.12 -8.30 -10.23
C PRO A 175 4.62 -7.07 -10.98
N ALA A 176 3.85 -6.54 -11.91
CA ALA A 176 4.22 -5.32 -12.63
C ALA A 176 4.19 -4.08 -11.71
N LYS A 177 3.34 -4.11 -10.68
CA LYS A 177 3.09 -2.98 -9.77
C LYS A 177 3.07 -3.42 -8.31
N ALA A 178 3.56 -2.55 -7.42
CA ALA A 178 3.51 -2.76 -5.99
C ALA A 178 3.11 -1.48 -5.25
N ILE A 179 2.24 -1.61 -4.25
CA ILE A 179 1.83 -0.49 -3.39
C ILE A 179 2.11 -0.87 -1.93
N LEU A 180 2.95 -0.07 -1.29
CA LEU A 180 3.51 -0.36 0.04
C LEU A 180 2.99 0.68 1.04
N PHE A 181 2.12 0.25 1.97
CA PHE A 181 1.59 1.09 3.04
C PHE A 181 2.35 0.83 4.35
N GLY A 182 3.07 1.85 4.83
CA GLY A 182 3.77 1.79 6.12
C GLY A 182 4.85 0.72 6.16
N ALA A 183 5.66 0.60 5.11
CA ALA A 183 6.79 -0.34 5.09
C ALA A 183 7.94 0.17 5.97
N ALA A 184 8.55 -0.74 6.73
CA ALA A 184 9.83 -0.53 7.39
C ALA A 184 10.93 -1.35 6.72
N TRP A 185 12.19 -0.98 6.92
CA TRP A 185 13.33 -1.68 6.34
C TRP A 185 13.39 -3.10 6.91
N PRO A 186 13.48 -4.16 6.08
CA PRO A 186 13.54 -5.52 6.57
C PRO A 186 14.97 -5.87 7.02
N ASN A 187 15.29 -5.58 8.28
CA ASN A 187 16.65 -5.68 8.79
C ASN A 187 17.31 -7.06 8.61
N PRO A 188 16.62 -8.21 8.81
CA PRO A 188 17.21 -9.52 8.54
C PRO A 188 17.62 -9.75 7.07
N PHE A 189 17.14 -8.91 6.15
CA PHE A 189 17.41 -8.97 4.72
C PHE A 189 18.36 -7.85 4.26
N ASP A 190 19.01 -7.12 5.18
CA ASP A 190 19.88 -5.98 4.85
C ASP A 190 20.99 -6.37 3.87
N GLY A 191 21.57 -7.57 4.01
CA GLY A 191 22.57 -8.09 3.06
C GLY A 191 22.04 -8.22 1.63
N GLU A 192 20.85 -8.80 1.44
CA GLU A 192 20.20 -8.90 0.12
C GLU A 192 19.86 -7.52 -0.43
N LEU A 193 19.34 -6.62 0.41
CA LEU A 193 18.98 -5.27 -0.03
C LEU A 193 20.20 -4.40 -0.38
N ASN A 194 21.33 -4.58 0.30
CA ASN A 194 22.58 -3.89 -0.02
C ASN A 194 23.18 -4.42 -1.33
N GLN A 195 23.06 -5.73 -1.60
CA GLN A 195 23.42 -6.28 -2.91
C GLN A 195 22.57 -5.66 -4.02
N LEU A 196 21.25 -5.57 -3.81
CA LEU A 196 20.35 -4.92 -4.78
C LEU A 196 20.72 -3.45 -4.99
N ALA A 197 21.09 -2.72 -3.93
CA ALA A 197 21.52 -1.33 -4.03
C ALA A 197 22.76 -1.14 -4.91
N ALA A 198 23.64 -2.13 -5.01
CA ALA A 198 24.83 -2.11 -5.85
C ALA A 198 24.53 -2.39 -7.33
N MET A 199 23.39 -3.00 -7.66
CA MET A 199 23.04 -3.36 -9.05
C MET A 199 22.63 -2.15 -9.89
N ASP A 200 22.95 -2.15 -11.18
CA ASP A 200 22.30 -1.25 -12.13
C ASP A 200 20.93 -1.79 -12.54
N LEU A 201 19.87 -1.31 -11.87
CA LEU A 201 18.51 -1.75 -12.17
C LEU A 201 18.04 -1.31 -13.56
N ALA A 202 18.72 -0.37 -14.22
CA ALA A 202 18.39 0.03 -15.60
C ALA A 202 18.63 -1.10 -16.60
N THR A 203 19.52 -2.06 -16.30
CA THR A 203 19.79 -3.23 -17.15
C THR A 203 18.95 -4.45 -16.76
N SER A 204 18.11 -4.35 -15.72
CA SER A 204 17.26 -5.46 -15.29
C SER A 204 16.17 -5.72 -16.33
N SER A 205 15.93 -7.00 -16.64
CA SER A 205 14.79 -7.43 -17.48
C SER A 205 13.44 -7.26 -16.77
N TYR A 206 13.46 -7.08 -15.45
CA TYR A 206 12.28 -6.86 -14.61
C TYR A 206 12.37 -5.51 -13.90
N SER A 207 11.36 -4.66 -14.07
CA SER A 207 11.30 -3.31 -13.51
C SER A 207 9.91 -3.00 -12.95
N PRO A 208 9.59 -3.40 -11.70
CA PRO A 208 8.29 -3.12 -11.10
C PRO A 208 8.08 -1.63 -10.85
N GLN A 209 6.84 -1.15 -10.97
CA GLN A 209 6.46 0.18 -10.54
C GLN A 209 6.01 0.16 -9.08
N THR A 210 6.63 0.97 -8.22
CA THR A 210 6.31 1.00 -6.79
C THR A 210 5.70 2.33 -6.35
N LEU A 211 4.61 2.29 -5.60
CA LEU A 211 4.03 3.42 -4.87
C LEU A 211 4.24 3.22 -3.37
N HIS A 212 4.89 4.18 -2.72
CA HIS A 212 5.18 4.14 -1.29
C HIS A 212 4.29 5.13 -0.54
N VAL A 213 3.62 4.63 0.50
CA VAL A 213 2.66 5.40 1.30
C VAL A 213 3.02 5.27 2.77
N TYR A 214 3.32 6.39 3.42
CA TYR A 214 3.71 6.38 4.85
C TYR A 214 3.24 7.65 5.57
N ALA A 215 3.00 7.53 6.87
CA ALA A 215 2.64 8.66 7.71
C ALA A 215 3.89 9.30 8.31
N MET A 216 3.93 10.64 8.36
CA MET A 216 5.10 11.36 8.87
C MET A 216 5.30 11.18 10.38
N ASN A 217 4.23 10.82 11.10
CA ASN A 217 4.23 10.61 12.55
C ASN A 217 4.10 9.12 12.91
N ASP A 218 4.44 8.21 11.99
CA ASP A 218 4.44 6.78 12.26
C ASP A 218 5.64 6.42 13.14
N ASN A 219 5.39 6.04 14.40
CA ASN A 219 6.43 5.61 15.33
C ASN A 219 6.60 4.08 15.36
N ILE A 220 5.78 3.33 14.63
CA ILE A 220 5.89 1.87 14.50
C ILE A 220 6.79 1.53 13.32
N ASN A 221 6.53 2.15 12.16
CA ASN A 221 7.32 2.03 10.94
C ASN A 221 7.74 3.44 10.48
N PRO A 222 8.85 3.99 11.03
CA PRO A 222 9.27 5.36 10.76
C PRO A 222 9.39 5.66 9.26
N PRO A 223 8.98 6.87 8.81
CA PRO A 223 8.96 7.21 7.39
C PRO A 223 10.33 7.16 6.71
N GLU A 224 11.42 7.30 7.46
CA GLU A 224 12.80 7.16 7.00
C GLU A 224 13.06 5.75 6.43
N MET A 225 12.42 4.74 7.02
CA MET A 225 12.54 3.37 6.55
C MET A 225 11.87 3.19 5.18
N ALA A 226 10.66 3.72 5.01
CA ALA A 226 9.96 3.68 3.72
C ALA A 226 10.72 4.47 2.65
N LYS A 227 11.30 5.65 2.97
CA LYS A 227 12.15 6.42 2.06
C LYS A 227 13.42 5.65 1.64
N ARG A 228 14.01 4.86 2.55
CA ARG A 228 15.17 4.01 2.23
C ARG A 228 14.79 2.95 1.19
N ILE A 229 13.62 2.32 1.35
CA ILE A 229 13.09 1.35 0.38
C ILE A 229 12.72 2.04 -0.95
N GLU A 230 12.13 3.22 -0.88
CA GLU A 230 11.80 4.05 -2.05
C GLU A 230 13.02 4.29 -2.93
N LYS A 231 14.14 4.70 -2.31
CA LYS A 231 15.41 4.93 -3.00
C LYS A 231 16.00 3.65 -3.61
N LEU A 232 15.77 2.51 -2.97
CA LEU A 232 16.26 1.20 -3.42
C LEU A 232 15.48 0.69 -4.65
N LEU A 233 14.15 0.75 -4.60
CA LEU A 233 13.26 0.19 -5.64
C LEU A 233 12.92 1.22 -6.74
N GLY A 234 13.19 2.49 -6.50
CA GLY A 234 12.96 3.55 -7.46
C GLY A 234 13.98 3.53 -8.60
N PRO A 235 13.64 4.16 -9.74
CA PRO A 235 14.65 4.40 -10.76
C PRO A 235 15.80 5.16 -10.12
N LYS A 236 17.03 4.65 -10.30
CA LYS A 236 18.26 5.39 -10.02
C LYS A 236 18.25 6.59 -10.97
N ALA A 237 17.71 7.70 -10.50
CA ALA A 237 17.27 8.79 -11.34
C ALA A 237 18.44 9.38 -12.15
N SER A 238 18.25 9.57 -13.46
CA SER A 238 18.60 10.86 -14.07
C SER A 238 17.75 11.93 -13.39
N PRO A 239 18.30 13.11 -13.03
CA PRO A 239 17.59 14.07 -12.18
C PRO A 239 16.27 14.52 -12.85
N GLY A 240 15.11 14.25 -12.24
CA GLY A 240 13.86 14.89 -12.67
C GLY A 240 12.52 14.15 -12.47
N SER A 241 12.45 12.83 -12.27
CA SER A 241 11.16 12.10 -12.31
C SER A 241 10.70 11.48 -10.97
N THR A 242 10.60 12.28 -9.91
CA THR A 242 9.80 11.90 -8.71
C THR A 242 8.48 12.64 -8.75
N SER A 243 7.38 11.93 -8.99
CA SER A 243 6.05 12.50 -8.85
C SER A 243 5.66 12.49 -7.37
N ARG A 244 5.74 13.64 -6.72
CA ARG A 244 5.29 13.81 -5.32
C ARG A 244 3.82 14.23 -5.33
N VAL A 245 2.92 13.37 -4.86
CA VAL A 245 1.51 13.72 -4.67
C VAL A 245 1.29 14.11 -3.22
N THR A 246 1.12 15.41 -2.95
CA THR A 246 0.74 15.93 -1.63
C THR A 246 -0.77 16.15 -1.66
N ILE A 247 -1.54 15.36 -0.91
CA ILE A 247 -2.98 15.62 -0.72
C ILE A 247 -3.13 16.17 0.71
N SER A 248 -3.60 17.40 0.82
CA SER A 248 -3.93 18.00 2.11
C SER A 248 -5.13 17.27 2.73
N PRO A 249 -5.17 17.08 4.06
CA PRO A 249 -6.37 16.57 4.72
C PRO A 249 -7.56 17.47 4.37
N TRP A 250 -8.72 16.88 4.12
CA TRP A 250 -9.97 17.63 4.13
C TRP A 250 -10.18 18.12 5.57
N THR A 251 -9.99 19.42 5.80
CA THR A 251 -10.53 20.06 7.00
C THR A 251 -12.03 20.00 6.85
N THR A 252 -12.72 19.25 7.69
CA THR A 252 -14.16 19.45 7.88
C THR A 252 -14.33 20.88 8.36
N SER A 253 -14.71 21.79 7.46
CA SER A 253 -15.21 23.09 7.86
C SER A 253 -16.33 22.85 8.87
N PRO A 254 -16.35 23.52 10.04
CA PRO A 254 -17.50 23.45 10.90
C PRO A 254 -18.71 23.90 10.08
N SER A 255 -19.76 23.07 10.08
CA SER A 255 -21.07 23.46 9.56
C SER A 255 -21.45 24.83 10.13
N PRO A 256 -22.04 25.76 9.34
CA PRO A 256 -22.47 27.03 9.87
C PRO A 256 -23.50 26.75 10.97
N SER A 257 -23.12 27.08 12.21
CA SER A 257 -24.05 27.12 13.33
C SER A 257 -25.23 28.00 12.93
N SER A 258 -26.43 27.49 13.16
CA SER A 258 -27.69 28.21 13.10
C SER A 258 -27.53 29.62 13.63
N ALA A 259 -27.68 30.59 12.73
CA ALA A 259 -27.88 31.98 13.07
C ALA A 259 -29.13 32.07 13.94
N ARG A 260 -28.94 32.18 15.26
CA ARG A 260 -30.00 32.58 16.17
C ARG A 260 -29.90 34.11 16.26
N SER A 261 -30.84 34.75 15.56
CA SER A 261 -31.04 36.19 15.51
C SER A 261 -31.18 36.77 16.92
N SER A 262 -30.31 37.71 17.25
CA SER A 262 -30.53 38.67 18.31
C SER A 262 -31.49 39.75 17.81
N SER A 263 -32.69 39.82 18.38
CA SER A 263 -33.47 41.06 18.43
C SER A 263 -33.99 41.23 19.85
N THR A 264 -33.55 42.33 20.46
CA THR A 264 -34.16 43.11 21.54
C THR A 264 -35.67 42.90 21.69
N ASP A 265 -36.21 42.77 22.90
CA ASP A 265 -36.58 43.91 23.76
C ASP A 265 -37.16 43.46 25.11
N MET A 266 -37.21 44.40 26.04
CA MET A 266 -37.73 44.32 27.41
C MET A 266 -39.18 43.80 27.53
N ASP A 267 -39.51 43.03 28.57
CA ASP A 267 -40.25 43.52 29.76
C ASP A 267 -40.75 42.35 30.66
N ARG A 268 -40.70 42.61 31.97
CA ARG A 268 -41.67 42.19 33.02
C ARG A 268 -41.76 40.76 33.59
N PHE A 269 -41.47 40.74 34.91
CA PHE A 269 -42.31 40.29 36.04
C PHE A 269 -41.91 39.04 36.87
N GLN A 270 -41.55 39.36 38.13
CA GLN A 270 -41.94 38.76 39.42
C GLN A 270 -41.25 37.47 39.96
N LEU A 271 -40.56 37.69 41.09
CA LEU A 271 -40.26 36.81 42.24
C LEU A 271 -41.56 36.25 42.88
N PRO A 272 -41.56 35.11 43.63
CA PRO A 272 -40.96 34.99 44.98
C PRO A 272 -40.09 33.73 45.17
N SER A 273 -38.97 33.78 45.90
CA SER A 273 -38.80 33.79 47.37
C SER A 273 -39.24 32.51 48.10
N ARG A 274 -38.22 31.76 48.57
CA ARG A 274 -38.24 30.73 49.66
C ARG A 274 -39.03 29.45 49.32
N VAL A 275 -38.56 28.26 49.67
CA VAL A 275 -38.44 27.72 51.03
C VAL A 275 -37.52 26.48 51.00
N LEU A 276 -36.60 26.42 51.97
CA LEU A 276 -35.82 25.29 52.50
C LEU A 276 -34.87 24.52 51.55
#